data_AF-A0A1G8C9L7-F1
#
_entry.id   AF-A0A1G8C9L7-F1
#
_cell.length_a   1.000
_cell.length_b   1.000
_cell.length_c   1.000
_cell.angle_alpha   90.00
_cell.angle_beta   90.00
_cell.angle_gamma   90.00
#
_symmetry.space_group_name_H-M   'P 1'
#
loop_
_entity.id
_entity.type
_entity.pdbx_description
1 polymer ?
#
loop_
_entity_poly.entity_id
_entity_poly.type
_entity_poly.pdbx_seq_one_letter_code
_entity_poly.pdbx_strand_id
1 'polypeptide(L)' 'MSNHEPTTSLAVVQNKTAPDDRIIYRQDLYKMLGITSETLRRYLRDKKIPPADIAITQRTVGWRLSTLHAAGINLL' A
#
# COMPACT_ATOMS: atom_id res chain seq x y z
N MET A 1 51.46 -10.80 3.73
CA MET A 1 50.79 -11.95 3.10
C MET A 1 49.34 -12.01 3.56
N SER A 2 48.40 -11.90 2.62
CA SER A 2 47.19 -12.73 2.43
C SER A 2 47.03 -13.96 3.35
N ASN A 3 45.86 -14.42 3.80
CA ASN A 3 44.45 -14.15 3.47
C ASN A 3 43.55 -14.87 4.52
N HIS A 4 42.24 -14.55 4.48
CA HIS A 4 41.07 -15.36 4.85
C HIS A 4 40.33 -15.03 6.15
N GLU A 5 39.47 -14.02 6.04
CA GLU A 5 38.12 -14.11 6.59
C GLU A 5 37.39 -15.32 5.99
N PRO A 6 36.57 -16.02 6.78
CA PRO A 6 35.20 -16.22 6.31
C PRO A 6 34.16 -15.82 7.36
N THR A 7 33.34 -14.84 6.98
CA THR A 7 31.89 -14.98 6.95
C THR A 7 31.23 -15.67 8.16
N THR A 8 30.77 -14.87 9.11
CA THR A 8 29.41 -15.05 9.64
C THR A 8 28.76 -13.68 9.64
N SER A 9 28.23 -13.33 8.47
CA SER A 9 27.18 -12.35 8.34
C SER A 9 26.05 -12.79 9.27
N LEU A 10 25.93 -12.13 10.42
CA LEU A 10 24.70 -12.11 11.18
C LEU A 10 23.65 -11.52 10.23
N ALA A 11 22.89 -12.41 9.59
CA ALA A 11 21.70 -12.03 8.85
C ALA A 11 20.83 -11.26 9.83
N VAL A 12 20.83 -9.92 9.66
CA VAL A 12 19.87 -9.05 10.32
C VAL A 12 18.50 -9.65 10.07
N VAL A 13 17.88 -10.03 11.18
CA VAL A 13 16.50 -10.44 11.30
C VAL A 13 15.65 -9.69 10.28
N GLN A 14 15.08 -10.41 9.31
CA GLN A 14 13.94 -9.88 8.58
C GLN A 14 12.79 -9.79 9.58
N ASN A 15 12.78 -8.72 10.36
CA ASN A 15 11.58 -8.19 10.97
C ASN A 15 10.66 -7.82 9.80
N LYS A 16 9.86 -8.78 9.36
CA LYS A 16 8.61 -8.49 8.65
C LYS A 16 7.75 -7.73 9.64
N THR A 17 7.96 -6.42 9.67
CA THR A 17 7.15 -5.44 10.36
C THR A 17 5.69 -5.74 10.05
N ALA A 18 4.86 -5.69 11.08
CA ALA A 18 3.44 -6.03 11.09
C ALA A 18 2.71 -5.67 9.78
N PRO A 19 1.66 -6.41 9.39
CA PRO A 19 0.78 -5.99 8.32
C PRO A 19 0.21 -4.63 8.73
N ASP A 20 0.81 -3.60 8.17
CA ASP A 20 0.53 -2.22 8.47
C ASP A 20 -0.89 -1.98 7.95
N ASP A 21 -1.87 -1.97 8.86
CA ASP A 21 -3.27 -1.61 8.62
C ASP A 21 -3.38 -0.10 8.27
N ARG A 22 -2.43 0.39 7.49
CA ARG A 22 -2.36 1.74 6.96
C ARG A 22 -3.62 1.98 6.17
N ILE A 23 -4.38 2.95 6.66
CA ILE A 23 -5.57 3.43 5.99
C ILE A 23 -5.09 4.49 4.99
N ILE A 24 -5.17 4.14 3.70
CA ILE A 24 -4.91 5.07 2.62
C ILE A 24 -6.21 5.82 2.32
N TYR A 25 -6.24 7.10 2.63
CA TYR A 25 -7.38 7.95 2.30
C TYR A 25 -7.48 8.22 0.81
N ARG A 26 -8.65 8.63 0.34
CA ARG A 26 -8.87 9.04 -1.06
C ARG A 26 -7.84 10.04 -1.55
N GLN A 27 -7.50 11.00 -0.69
CA GLN A 27 -6.53 12.05 -1.00
C GLN A 27 -5.13 11.51 -1.24
N ASP A 28 -4.67 10.61 -0.37
CA ASP A 28 -3.40 9.92 -0.55
C ASP A 28 -3.44 8.94 -1.71
N LEU A 29 -4.55 8.22 -1.91
CA LEU A 29 -4.67 7.22 -2.97
C LEU A 29 -4.49 7.86 -4.35
N TYR A 30 -5.23 8.93 -4.66
CA TYR A 30 -5.06 9.57 -5.98
C TYR A 30 -3.69 10.25 -6.11
N LYS A 31 -3.12 10.79 -5.02
CA LYS A 31 -1.77 11.39 -5.04
C LYS A 31 -0.68 10.33 -5.29
N MET A 32 -0.74 9.19 -4.61
CA MET A 32 0.20 8.08 -4.77
C MET A 32 0.10 7.45 -6.14
N LEU A 33 -1.12 7.30 -6.68
CA LEU A 33 -1.29 6.85 -8.06
C LEU A 33 -0.95 7.94 -9.09
N GLY A 34 -0.74 9.20 -8.68
CA GLY A 34 -0.51 10.32 -9.59
C GLY A 34 -1.72 10.62 -10.49
N ILE A 35 -2.92 10.22 -10.06
CA ILE A 35 -4.17 10.40 -10.82
C ILE A 35 -5.05 11.48 -10.21
N THR A 36 -6.03 11.96 -10.97
CA THR A 36 -7.02 12.91 -10.47
C THR A 36 -8.18 12.19 -9.76
N SER A 37 -8.95 12.94 -8.98
CA SER A 37 -10.14 12.45 -8.28
C SER A 37 -11.22 11.90 -9.23
N GLU A 38 -11.23 12.35 -10.48
CA GLU A 38 -12.07 11.85 -11.58
C GLU A 38 -11.60 10.48 -12.09
N THR A 39 -10.31 10.32 -12.35
CA THR A 39 -9.73 9.02 -12.73
C THR A 39 -9.96 7.98 -11.64
N LEU A 40 -9.80 8.36 -10.37
CA LEU A 40 -10.13 7.49 -9.24
C LEU A 40 -11.61 7.09 -9.24
N ARG A 41 -12.53 8.01 -9.54
CA ARG A 41 -13.96 7.70 -9.70
C ARG A 41 -14.21 6.73 -10.86
N ARG A 42 -13.48 6.87 -11.98
CA ARG A 42 -13.59 5.96 -13.12
C ARG A 42 -13.09 4.57 -12.74
N TYR A 43 -11.96 4.46 -12.05
CA TYR A 43 -11.42 3.19 -11.58
C TYR A 43 -12.31 2.49 -10.55
N LEU A 44 -12.96 3.26 -9.66
CA LEU A 44 -13.97 2.73 -8.76
C LEU A 44 -15.19 2.19 -9.52
N ARG A 45 -15.65 2.88 -10.56
CA ARG A 45 -16.75 2.41 -11.43
C ARG A 45 -16.35 1.18 -12.25
N ASP A 46 -15.12 1.17 -12.76
CA ASP A 46 -14.54 0.07 -13.55
C ASP A 46 -14.14 -1.13 -12.67
N LYS A 47 -14.36 -1.04 -11.35
CA LYS A 47 -13.97 -2.04 -10.35
C LYS A 47 -12.47 -2.36 -10.36
N LYS A 48 -11.65 -1.45 -10.90
CA LYS A 48 -10.17 -1.51 -10.88
C LYS A 48 -9.63 -1.20 -9.49
N ILE A 49 -10.33 -0.32 -8.77
CA ILE A 49 -10.04 -0.01 -7.37
C ILE A 49 -11.21 -0.55 -6.53
N PRO A 50 -10.92 -1.28 -5.44
CA PRO A 50 -11.96 -1.85 -4.60
C PRO A 50 -12.77 -0.74 -3.93
N PRO A 51 -14.01 -0.99 -3.52
CA PRO A 51 -14.75 -0.03 -2.71
C PRO A 51 -13.98 0.27 -1.42
N ALA A 52 -14.06 1.52 -0.97
CA ALA A 52 -13.44 1.92 0.28
C ALA A 52 -14.10 1.16 1.44
N ASP A 53 -13.28 0.45 2.21
CA ASP A 53 -13.72 -0.28 3.40
C ASP A 53 -14.10 0.69 4.54
N ILE A 54 -13.51 1.88 4.54
CA ILE A 54 -13.64 2.86 5.60
C ILE A 54 -14.31 4.11 5.03
N ALA A 55 -15.51 4.42 5.48
CA ALA A 55 -16.17 5.69 5.16
C ALA A 55 -16.12 6.59 6.41
N ILE A 56 -15.29 7.63 6.40
CA ILE A 56 -15.20 8.59 7.50
C ILE A 56 -16.32 9.64 7.38
N THR A 57 -16.60 10.11 6.16
CA THR A 57 -17.73 11.02 5.85
C THR A 57 -18.32 10.72 4.47
N GLN A 58 -19.41 11.41 4.09
CA GLN A 58 -20.02 11.29 2.76
C GLN A 58 -19.05 11.56 1.58
N ARG A 59 -17.92 12.24 1.82
CA ARG A 59 -16.90 12.55 0.79
C ARG A 59 -15.53 11.97 1.09
N THR A 60 -15.22 11.73 2.36
CA THR A 60 -13.93 11.19 2.81
C THR A 60 -14.07 9.69 3.05
N VAL A 61 -13.49 8.93 2.13
CA VAL A 61 -13.40 7.49 2.20
C VAL A 61 -11.94 7.07 2.22
N GLY A 62 -11.66 5.93 2.84
CA GLY A 62 -10.34 5.35 3.03
C GLY A 62 -10.33 3.87 2.71
N TRP A 63 -9.19 3.42 2.26
CA TRP A 63 -8.92 2.04 1.89
C TRP A 63 -7.93 1.46 2.88
N ARG A 64 -8.22 0.26 3.35
CA ARG A 64 -7.19 -0.51 4.03
C ARG A 64 -6.17 -0.98 3.02
N LEU A 65 -4.90 -1.01 3.43
CA LEU A 65 -3.83 -1.60 2.65
C LEU A 65 -4.18 -3.05 2.28
N SER A 66 -4.77 -3.83 3.20
CA SER A 66 -5.32 -5.18 2.95
C SER A 66 -6.33 -5.23 1.79
N THR A 67 -7.25 -4.26 1.71
CA THR A 67 -8.26 -4.19 0.64
C THR A 67 -7.61 -3.85 -0.70
N LEU A 68 -6.66 -2.92 -0.71
CA LEU A 68 -5.92 -2.55 -1.93
C LEU A 68 -5.05 -3.71 -2.41
N HIS A 69 -4.39 -4.41 -1.50
CA HIS A 69 -3.60 -5.59 -1.78
C HIS A 69 -4.46 -6.73 -2.35
N ALA A 70 -5.67 -6.94 -1.82
CA ALA A 70 -6.64 -7.88 -2.37
C ALA A 70 -7.09 -7.53 -3.81
N ALA A 71 -7.06 -6.25 -4.17
CA ALA A 71 -7.30 -5.79 -5.54
C ALA A 71 -6.03 -5.77 -6.42
N GLY A 72 -4.88 -6.21 -5.89
CA GLY A 72 -3.60 -6.21 -6.61
C GLY A 72 -2.91 -4.84 -6.65
N ILE A 73 -3.36 -3.87 -5.85
CA ILE A 73 -2.73 -2.56 -5.70
C ILE A 73 -1.74 -2.67 -4.55
N ASN A 74 -0.49 -2.92 -4.90
CA ASN A 74 0.60 -2.98 -3.93
C ASN A 74 1.21 -1.58 -3.77
N LEU A 75 0.95 -0.94 -2.63
CA LEU A 75 1.57 0.33 -2.25
C LEU A 75 2.83 -0.01 -1.45
N LEU A 76 3.99 0.29 -2.05
CA LEU A 76 5.33 0.00 -1.53
C LEU A 76 5.69 0.83 -0.30
#